data_AF-A0A0U5GMX2-F1
#
_entry.id   AF-A0A0U5GMX2-F1
#
_cell.length_a   1.000
_cell.length_b   1.000
_cell.length_c   1.000
_cell.angle_alpha   90.00
_cell.angle_beta   90.00
_cell.angle_gamma   90.00
#
_symmetry.space_group_name_H-M   'P 1'
#
loop_
_entity.id
_entity.type
_entity.pdbx_description
1 polymer ?
#
loop_
_entity_poly.entity_id
_entity_poly.type
_entity_poly.pdbx_seq_one_letter_code
_entity_poly.pdbx_strand_id
1 'polypeptide(L)'
;MDRTAVKINVRDANGRKDSITLDAVIDETIGENIIMGQWFAHLQRLLALERTPSEVKIVMDSHGVQHNVSSVVYLLIGQSGKNWSEVAAFSISDSKGPAPGGRYPVLLGNSLKARFSLPRADGMESFCAAPTVMHYPNQQERKQREDDAERNNAELRRKARENQEKLDKQKKDRKDSGNGQPGQSASTA
;
A
#
# COMPACT_ATOMS: atom_id res chain seq x y z
N MET A 1 10.05 -12.62 14.44
CA MET A 1 9.09 -12.09 13.48
C MET A 1 9.88 -11.60 12.28
N ASP A 2 9.42 -11.91 11.07
CA ASP A 2 10.23 -11.74 9.88
C ASP A 2 10.07 -10.34 9.32
N ARG A 3 11.20 -9.63 9.26
CA ARG A 3 11.35 -8.34 8.60
C ARG A 3 11.88 -8.57 7.20
N THR A 4 11.16 -8.09 6.18
CA THR A 4 11.59 -8.27 4.78
C THR A 4 12.22 -6.99 4.25
N ALA A 5 13.52 -7.03 3.94
CA ALA A 5 14.23 -5.89 3.36
C ALA A 5 13.84 -5.69 1.90
N VAL A 6 13.55 -4.45 1.52
CA VAL A 6 13.16 -4.06 0.16
C VAL A 6 13.81 -2.72 -0.22
N LYS A 7 13.91 -2.45 -1.52
CA LYS A 7 14.29 -1.13 -2.03
C LYS A 7 13.09 -0.44 -2.64
N ILE A 8 12.84 0.78 -2.20
CA ILE A 8 11.74 1.61 -2.67
C ILE A 8 12.29 2.86 -3.34
N ASN A 9 11.63 3.30 -4.40
CA ASN A 9 11.82 4.63 -4.94
C ASN A 9 10.74 5.54 -4.34
N VAL A 10 11.17 6.71 -3.86
CA VAL A 10 10.28 7.72 -3.29
C VAL A 10 10.49 9.06 -3.99
N ARG A 11 9.42 9.84 -4.12
CA ARG A 11 9.45 11.25 -4.51
C ARG A 11 8.30 11.99 -3.83
N ASP A 12 8.23 13.30 -4.01
CA ASP A 12 7.09 14.07 -3.50
C ASP A 12 5.75 13.55 -4.06
N ALA A 13 4.65 13.72 -3.31
CA ALA A 13 3.34 13.22 -3.69
C ALA A 13 2.79 13.79 -5.01
N ASN A 14 3.24 14.98 -5.43
CA ASN A 14 2.87 15.61 -6.71
C ASN A 14 3.73 15.13 -7.88
N GLY A 15 4.77 14.32 -7.62
CA GLY A 15 5.68 13.75 -8.60
C GLY A 15 6.60 14.76 -9.30
N ARG A 16 6.78 15.97 -8.74
CA ARG A 16 7.49 17.10 -9.39
C ARG A 16 8.99 17.08 -9.17
N LYS A 17 9.49 16.42 -8.13
CA LYS A 17 10.89 16.34 -7.74
C LYS A 17 11.54 15.03 -8.17
N ASP A 18 12.87 15.04 -8.17
CA ASP A 18 13.68 13.86 -8.41
C ASP A 18 13.34 12.74 -7.44
N SER A 19 13.47 11.50 -7.90
CA SER A 19 13.26 10.33 -7.05
C SER A 19 14.53 9.90 -6.34
N ILE A 20 14.37 9.40 -5.11
CA ILE A 20 15.45 8.81 -4.32
C ILE A 20 15.12 7.34 -4.08
N THR A 21 16.12 6.47 -4.17
CA THR A 21 15.99 5.08 -3.75
C THR A 21 16.37 4.96 -2.27
N LEU A 22 15.50 4.34 -1.48
CA LEU A 22 15.69 4.09 -0.05
C LEU A 22 15.66 2.60 0.23
N ASP A 23 16.52 2.17 1.15
CA ASP A 23 16.37 0.86 1.78
C ASP A 23 15.19 0.94 2.76
N ALA A 24 14.30 -0.02 2.71
CA ALA A 24 13.17 -0.09 3.61
C ALA A 24 13.01 -1.53 4.12
N VAL A 25 12.26 -1.68 5.20
CA VAL A 25 11.93 -2.99 5.73
C VAL A 25 10.44 -3.07 5.98
N ILE A 26 9.83 -4.14 5.49
CA ILE A 26 8.42 -4.43 5.74
C ILE A 26 8.33 -5.11 7.09
N ASP A 27 7.59 -4.50 8.00
CA ASP A 27 7.26 -5.02 9.32
C ASP A 27 5.76 -5.29 9.38
N GLU A 28 5.39 -6.56 9.49
CA GLU A 28 3.99 -6.99 9.40
C GLU A 28 3.19 -6.65 10.67
N THR A 29 3.87 -6.30 11.77
CA THR A 29 3.21 -5.98 13.03
C THR A 29 2.72 -4.54 13.10
N ILE A 30 3.19 -3.68 12.20
CA ILE A 30 2.80 -2.27 12.18
C ILE A 30 1.81 -2.00 11.04
N GLY A 31 0.76 -1.24 11.34
CA GLY A 31 -0.22 -0.82 10.34
C GLY A 31 0.21 0.43 9.56
N GLU A 32 1.09 1.23 10.13
CA GLU A 32 1.53 2.52 9.60
C GLU A 32 2.93 2.41 8.98
N ASN A 33 3.21 3.24 7.97
CA ASN A 33 4.56 3.40 7.43
C ASN A 33 5.29 4.46 8.24
N ILE A 34 6.56 4.23 8.55
CA ILE A 34 7.35 5.09 9.42
C ILE A 34 8.64 5.49 8.72
N ILE A 35 8.92 6.79 8.67
CA ILE A 35 10.24 7.33 8.34
C ILE A 35 10.95 7.67 9.64
N MET A 36 12.18 7.17 9.79
CA MET A 36 13.03 7.51 10.93
C MET A 36 13.39 9.00 10.91
N GLY A 37 13.18 9.72 12.01
CA GLY A 37 13.38 11.19 12.05
C GLY A 37 14.75 11.67 11.62
N GLN A 38 15.81 10.91 11.95
CA GLN A 38 17.19 11.18 11.51
C GLN A 38 17.33 11.19 9.97
N TRP A 39 16.57 10.37 9.28
CA TRP A 39 16.56 10.27 7.82
C TRP A 39 15.59 11.28 7.20
N PHE A 40 14.52 11.63 7.91
CA PHE A 40 13.56 12.62 7.41
C PHE A 40 14.22 13.97 7.11
N ALA A 41 15.13 14.45 7.97
CA ALA A 41 15.83 15.72 7.72
C ALA A 41 16.58 15.73 6.37
N HIS A 42 17.16 14.59 6.01
CA HIS A 42 17.83 14.42 4.72
C HIS A 42 16.83 14.40 3.55
N LEU A 43 15.74 13.63 3.69
CA LEU A 43 14.67 13.54 2.68
C LEU A 43 13.98 14.88 2.46
N GLN A 44 13.71 15.62 3.52
CA GLN A 44 13.10 16.94 3.47
C GLN A 44 13.92 17.90 2.62
N ARG A 45 15.25 17.89 2.78
CA ARG A 45 16.14 18.74 1.99
C ARG A 45 16.15 18.37 0.50
N LEU A 46 16.13 17.07 0.19
CA LEU A 46 16.25 16.61 -1.20
C LEU A 46 14.92 16.68 -1.96
N LEU A 47 13.81 16.36 -1.30
CA LEU A 47 12.48 16.27 -1.91
C LEU A 47 11.58 17.48 -1.58
N ALA A 48 12.08 18.47 -0.84
CA ALA A 48 11.34 19.63 -0.37
C ALA A 48 10.03 19.24 0.34
N LEU A 49 10.09 18.25 1.24
CA LEU A 49 8.91 17.70 1.91
C LEU A 49 8.40 18.64 3.00
N GLU A 50 7.08 18.79 3.04
CA GLU A 50 6.40 19.49 4.13
C GLU A 50 5.84 18.47 5.13
N ARG A 51 6.08 18.74 6.42
CA ARG A 51 5.47 17.95 7.49
C ARG A 51 4.05 18.45 7.72
N THR A 52 3.09 17.55 7.74
CA THR A 52 1.75 17.85 8.23
C THR A 52 1.67 17.38 9.69
N PRO A 53 1.25 18.24 10.65
CA PRO A 53 0.97 17.80 12.00
C PRO A 53 -0.06 16.66 12.01
N SER A 54 0.13 15.69 12.89
CA SER A 54 -0.78 14.55 13.07
C SER A 54 -1.03 14.31 14.57
N GLU A 55 -2.01 13.46 14.87
CA GLU A 55 -2.24 13.01 16.23
C GLU A 55 -1.00 12.28 16.76
N VAL A 56 -0.62 12.58 18.01
CA VAL A 56 0.52 11.94 18.65
C VAL A 56 0.19 10.48 18.93
N LYS A 57 0.99 9.56 18.39
CA LYS A 57 0.81 8.11 18.55
C LYS A 57 2.12 7.44 18.88
N ILE A 58 2.03 6.28 19.54
CA ILE A 58 3.15 5.41 19.82
C ILE A 58 2.96 4.14 18.99
N VAL A 59 3.86 3.89 18.06
CA VAL A 59 3.86 2.68 17.24
C VAL A 59 4.96 1.76 17.74
N MET A 60 4.63 0.52 18.08
CA MET A 60 5.58 -0.49 18.52
C MET A 60 5.88 -1.46 17.39
N ASP A 61 7.16 -1.64 17.08
CA ASP A 61 7.58 -2.53 16.01
C ASP A 61 7.79 -3.99 16.49
N SER A 62 8.07 -4.89 15.54
CA SER A 62 8.25 -6.33 15.83
C SER A 62 9.45 -6.66 16.74
N HIS A 63 10.37 -5.71 16.98
CA HIS A 63 11.49 -5.87 17.91
C HIS A 63 11.21 -5.21 19.27
N GLY A 64 9.97 -4.77 19.53
CA GLY A 64 9.58 -4.15 20.79
C GLY A 64 10.04 -2.71 20.92
N VAL A 65 10.44 -2.07 19.82
CA VAL A 65 10.90 -0.68 19.82
C VAL A 65 9.73 0.26 19.63
N GLN A 66 9.70 1.30 20.45
CA GLN A 66 8.66 2.33 20.44
C GLN A 66 9.05 3.53 19.57
N HIS A 67 8.17 3.87 18.64
CA HIS A 67 8.27 5.01 17.74
C HIS A 67 7.20 6.02 18.12
N ASN A 68 7.61 7.15 18.67
CA ASN A 68 6.72 8.28 18.91
C ASN A 68 6.57 9.03 17.59
N VAL A 69 5.34 9.15 17.08
CA VAL A 69 5.05 9.85 15.84
C VAL A 69 4.07 10.98 16.10
N SER A 70 4.36 12.17 15.56
CA SER A 70 3.51 13.37 15.73
C SER A 70 3.25 14.13 14.42
N SER A 71 3.83 13.64 13.32
CA SER A 71 3.70 14.26 12.01
C SER A 71 3.70 13.22 10.91
N VAL A 72 3.10 13.58 9.78
CA VAL A 72 2.97 12.75 8.59
C VAL A 72 3.48 13.48 7.36
N VAL A 73 3.98 12.71 6.40
CA VAL A 73 4.30 13.18 5.05
C VAL A 73 3.67 12.23 4.02
N TYR A 74 3.31 12.77 2.87
CA TYR A 74 2.80 11.98 1.75
C TYR A 74 3.87 11.85 0.68
N LEU A 75 4.15 10.62 0.27
CA LEU A 75 5.17 10.31 -0.74
C LEU A 75 4.55 9.48 -1.85
N LEU A 76 4.92 9.77 -3.09
CA LEU A 76 4.69 8.85 -4.19
C LEU A 76 5.76 7.76 -4.12
N ILE A 77 5.32 6.51 -4.04
CA ILE A 77 6.19 5.34 -3.88
C ILE A 77 6.14 4.45 -5.11
N GLY A 78 7.27 3.82 -5.42
CA GLY A 78 7.36 2.77 -6.43
C GLY A 78 8.35 1.71 -5.99
N GLN A 79 8.12 0.46 -6.39
CA GLN A 79 9.15 -0.57 -6.25
C GLN A 79 10.35 -0.19 -7.14
N SER A 80 11.58 -0.39 -6.64
CA SER A 80 12.78 -0.13 -7.44
C SER A 80 12.75 -0.93 -8.75
N GLY A 81 13.00 -0.26 -9.89
CA GLY A 81 12.93 -0.86 -11.23
C GLY A 81 11.52 -1.08 -11.79
N LYS A 82 10.45 -0.70 -11.08
CA LYS A 82 9.06 -0.80 -11.56
C LYS A 82 8.39 0.58 -11.63
N ASN A 83 7.20 0.63 -12.23
CA ASN A 83 6.37 1.83 -12.30
C ASN A 83 5.93 2.30 -10.91
N TRP A 84 5.74 3.62 -10.79
CA TRP A 84 5.20 4.27 -9.59
C TRP A 84 3.84 3.68 -9.25
N SER A 85 3.68 3.34 -7.97
CA SER A 85 2.61 2.45 -7.52
C SER A 85 1.48 3.27 -6.91
N GLU A 86 1.77 4.20 -6.00
CA GLU A 86 0.74 4.94 -5.25
C GLU A 86 1.32 6.09 -4.41
N VAL A 87 0.45 7.01 -3.96
CA VAL A 87 0.78 7.96 -2.89
C VAL A 87 0.45 7.32 -1.55
N ALA A 88 1.41 7.27 -0.65
CA ALA A 88 1.25 6.69 0.69
C ALA A 88 1.61 7.70 1.78
N ALA A 89 0.94 7.57 2.93
CA ALA A 89 1.24 8.33 4.12
C ALA A 89 2.38 7.67 4.92
N PHE A 90 3.29 8.49 5.43
CA PHE A 90 4.41 8.08 6.26
C PHE A 90 4.44 8.92 7.54
N SER A 91 4.25 8.27 8.67
CA SER A 91 4.45 8.83 10.00
C SER A 91 5.94 9.09 10.23
N ILE A 92 6.29 10.20 10.85
CA ILE A 92 7.69 10.58 11.12
C ILE A 92 7.99 10.26 12.58
N SER A 93 8.99 9.40 12.81
CA SER A 93 9.44 9.04 14.16
C SER A 93 10.29 10.15 14.77
N ASP A 94 9.86 10.66 15.92
CA ASP A 94 10.56 11.67 16.73
C ASP A 94 11.53 11.05 17.75
N SER A 95 11.60 9.72 17.81
CA SER A 95 12.47 8.99 18.74
C SER A 95 13.95 9.29 18.49
N LYS A 96 14.64 9.88 19.48
CA LYS A 96 16.08 10.26 19.42
C LYS A 96 17.05 9.15 19.88
N GLY A 97 16.60 7.89 19.95
CA GLY A 97 17.44 6.76 20.39
C GLY A 97 18.42 6.25 19.33
N PRO A 98 19.43 5.44 19.69
CA PRO A 98 20.28 4.74 18.73
C PRO A 98 19.38 3.95 17.76
N ALA A 99 19.52 4.21 16.45
CA ALA A 99 18.66 3.77 15.35
C ALA A 99 17.67 2.65 15.72
N PRO A 100 16.49 3.00 16.26
CA PRO A 100 15.63 2.02 16.92
C PRO A 100 15.03 1.02 15.91
N GLY A 101 14.99 1.37 14.62
CA GLY A 101 14.50 0.52 13.53
C GLY A 101 15.54 -0.42 12.88
N GLY A 102 16.77 -0.47 13.39
CA GLY A 102 17.87 -1.11 12.67
C GLY A 102 18.35 -0.26 11.50
N ARG A 103 19.20 -0.84 10.64
CA ARG A 103 19.92 -0.18 9.52
C ARG A 103 19.03 0.58 8.51
N TYR A 104 17.71 0.45 8.58
CA TYR A 104 16.78 0.89 7.54
C TYR A 104 16.18 2.28 7.83
N PRO A 105 16.21 3.23 6.88
CA PRO A 105 15.60 4.56 7.03
C PRO A 105 14.07 4.54 7.11
N VAL A 106 13.43 3.48 6.61
CA VAL A 106 11.97 3.39 6.48
C VAL A 106 11.48 2.02 6.96
N LEU A 107 10.42 2.04 7.77
CA LEU A 107 9.59 0.87 8.04
C LEU A 107 8.31 0.97 7.22
N LEU A 108 7.95 -0.11 6.54
CA LEU A 108 6.72 -0.22 5.76
C LEU A 108 5.77 -1.12 6.53
N GLY A 109 4.54 -0.65 6.73
CA GLY A 109 3.51 -1.44 7.38
C GLY A 109 2.95 -2.53 6.50
N ASN A 110 2.15 -3.40 7.11
CA ASN A 110 1.53 -4.55 6.45
C ASN A 110 0.70 -4.17 5.21
N SER A 111 0.13 -2.95 5.18
CA SER A 111 -0.67 -2.45 4.06
C SER A 111 0.09 -2.45 2.71
N LEU A 112 1.42 -2.36 2.75
CA LEU A 112 2.25 -2.33 1.54
C LEU A 112 2.83 -3.70 1.15
N LYS A 113 2.65 -4.75 1.97
CA LYS A 113 3.17 -6.09 1.68
C LYS A 113 2.65 -6.65 0.36
N ALA A 114 1.37 -6.47 0.06
CA ALA A 114 0.75 -6.93 -1.18
C ALA A 114 1.14 -6.09 -2.42
N ARG A 115 1.81 -4.95 -2.21
CA ARG A 115 2.13 -3.97 -3.25
C ARG A 115 3.56 -4.12 -3.77
N PHE A 116 4.46 -4.56 -2.91
CA PHE A 116 5.80 -4.95 -3.34
C PHE A 116 5.79 -6.38 -3.82
N SER A 117 6.34 -6.62 -5.01
CA SER A 117 6.72 -7.97 -5.43
C SER A 117 7.87 -8.39 -4.53
N LEU A 118 7.55 -9.01 -3.40
CA LEU A 118 8.56 -9.56 -2.51
C LEU A 118 9.31 -10.63 -3.28
N PRO A 119 10.64 -10.73 -3.12
CA PRO A 119 11.36 -11.90 -3.59
C PRO A 119 10.69 -13.11 -2.93
N ARG A 120 10.07 -13.95 -3.76
CA ARG A 120 9.49 -15.20 -3.27
C ARG A 120 10.62 -16.02 -2.66
N ALA A 121 10.32 -16.77 -1.61
CA ALA A 121 11.27 -17.67 -0.97
C ALA A 121 11.87 -18.73 -1.92
N ASP A 122 11.24 -18.94 -3.09
CA ASP A 122 11.67 -19.85 -4.15
C ASP A 122 12.61 -19.22 -5.22
N GLY A 123 12.91 -17.91 -5.11
CA GLY A 123 13.80 -17.22 -6.03
C GLY A 123 13.20 -16.89 -7.40
N MET A 124 11.91 -17.16 -7.65
CA MET A 124 11.28 -16.74 -8.91
C MET A 124 10.87 -15.27 -8.87
N GLU A 125 11.55 -14.44 -9.67
CA GLU A 125 11.14 -13.06 -9.93
C GLU A 125 9.78 -13.05 -10.65
N SER A 126 8.79 -12.37 -10.07
CA SER A 126 7.57 -12.04 -10.78
C SER A 126 7.86 -10.94 -11.80
N PHE A 127 8.04 -11.35 -13.06
CA PHE A 127 8.13 -10.47 -14.20
C PHE A 127 6.89 -9.58 -14.27
N CYS A 128 7.04 -8.27 -14.02
CA CYS A 128 6.04 -7.32 -14.45
C CYS A 128 6.22 -7.14 -15.96
N ALA A 129 5.20 -7.50 -16.74
CA ALA A 129 5.17 -7.16 -18.15
C ALA A 129 5.38 -5.65 -18.30
N ALA A 130 6.29 -5.24 -19.18
CA ALA A 130 6.49 -3.84 -19.51
C ALA A 130 5.17 -3.26 -20.04
N PRO A 131 4.81 -2.00 -19.70
CA PRO A 131 3.62 -1.37 -20.25
C PRO A 131 3.76 -1.32 -21.78
N THR A 132 2.82 -1.94 -22.49
CA THR A 132 2.77 -1.90 -23.94
C THR A 132 2.40 -0.49 -24.36
N VAL A 133 3.39 0.30 -24.79
CA VAL A 133 3.12 1.60 -25.43
C VAL A 133 2.58 1.30 -26.82
N MET A 134 1.26 1.44 -26.99
CA MET A 134 0.62 1.31 -28.28
C MET A 134 1.03 2.50 -29.15
N HIS A 135 1.84 2.25 -30.18
CA HIS A 135 2.17 3.26 -31.19
C HIS A 135 1.01 3.37 -32.17
N TYR A 136 0.36 4.53 -32.19
CA TYR A 136 -0.75 4.80 -33.10
C TYR A 136 -0.23 5.54 -34.34
N PRO A 137 -0.47 5.02 -35.57
CA PRO A 137 -0.01 5.64 -36.81
C PRO A 137 -0.56 7.06 -37.06
N ASN A 138 -1.71 7.39 -36.49
CA ASN A 138 -2.34 8.72 -36.61
C ASN A 138 -3.19 9.05 -35.37
N GLN A 139 -3.45 10.36 -35.16
CA GLN A 139 -4.25 10.85 -34.01
C GLN A 139 -5.70 10.37 -34.02
N GLN A 140 -6.24 10.01 -35.19
CA GLN A 140 -7.65 9.66 -35.35
C GLN A 140 -7.95 8.24 -34.85
N GLU A 141 -7.07 7.27 -35.15
CA GLU A 141 -7.13 5.91 -34.58
C GLU A 141 -6.91 5.92 -33.08
N ARG A 142 -6.02 6.77 -32.59
CA ARG A 142 -5.79 6.94 -31.15
C ARG A 142 -7.09 7.37 -30.44
N LYS A 143 -7.77 8.38 -30.98
CA LYS A 143 -9.01 8.91 -30.39
C LYS A 143 -10.16 7.89 -30.45
N GLN A 144 -10.35 7.19 -31.57
CA GLN A 144 -11.36 6.12 -31.66
C GLN A 144 -11.12 5.00 -30.63
N ARG A 145 -9.86 4.57 -30.46
CA ARG A 145 -9.53 3.51 -29.50
C ARG A 145 -9.62 3.97 -28.05
N GLU A 146 -9.32 5.24 -27.76
CA GLU A 146 -9.54 5.85 -26.44
C GLU A 146 -11.04 5.89 -26.10
N ASP A 147 -11.89 6.31 -27.04
CA ASP A 147 -13.35 6.34 -26.88
C ASP A 147 -13.94 4.92 -26.69
N ASP A 148 -13.46 3.94 -27.46
CA ASP A 148 -13.89 2.53 -27.33
C ASP A 148 -13.42 1.90 -26.01
N ALA A 149 -12.19 2.21 -25.58
CA ALA A 149 -11.66 1.76 -24.29
C ALA A 149 -12.46 2.36 -23.13
N GLU A 150 -12.84 3.64 -23.21
CA GLU A 150 -13.67 4.29 -22.20
C GLU A 150 -15.07 3.66 -22.11
N ARG A 151 -15.70 3.38 -23.25
CA ARG A 151 -16.98 2.64 -23.30
C ARG A 151 -16.86 1.24 -22.71
N ASN A 152 -15.83 0.49 -23.07
CA ASN A 152 -15.64 -0.86 -22.59
C ASN A 152 -15.34 -0.88 -21.07
N ASN A 153 -14.58 0.09 -20.58
CA ASN A 153 -14.30 0.26 -19.15
C ASN A 153 -15.56 0.67 -18.36
N ALA A 154 -16.44 1.49 -18.94
CA ALA A 154 -17.74 1.80 -18.36
C ALA A 154 -18.65 0.56 -18.28
N GLU A 155 -18.66 -0.29 -19.31
CA GLU A 155 -19.42 -1.55 -19.31
C GLU A 155 -18.88 -2.56 -18.27
N LEU A 156 -17.55 -2.67 -18.17
CA LEU A 156 -16.88 -3.47 -17.13
C LEU A 156 -17.22 -2.99 -15.73
N ARG A 157 -17.19 -1.68 -15.48
CA ARG A 157 -17.59 -1.09 -14.18
C ARG A 157 -19.06 -1.35 -13.87
N ARG A 158 -19.94 -1.31 -14.87
CA ARG A 158 -21.36 -1.65 -14.70
C ARG A 158 -21.55 -3.12 -14.32
N LYS A 159 -20.93 -4.05 -15.06
CA LYS A 159 -20.96 -5.49 -14.76
C LYS A 159 -20.36 -5.81 -13.38
N ALA A 160 -19.29 -5.13 -12.99
CA ALA A 160 -18.70 -5.28 -11.67
C ALA A 160 -19.67 -4.86 -10.55
N ARG A 161 -20.40 -3.75 -10.72
CA ARG A 161 -21.45 -3.32 -9.77
C ARG A 161 -22.60 -4.32 -9.70
N GLU A 162 -23.10 -4.80 -10.83
CA GLU A 162 -24.17 -5.81 -10.87
C GLU A 162 -23.75 -7.12 -10.18
N ASN A 163 -22.48 -7.55 -10.34
CA ASN A 163 -21.95 -8.72 -9.65
C ASN A 163 -21.77 -8.48 -8.15
N GLN A 164 -21.35 -7.28 -7.75
CA GLN A 164 -21.24 -6.90 -6.34
C GLN A 164 -22.61 -6.91 -5.65
N GLU A 165 -23.64 -6.35 -6.29
CA GLU A 165 -25.02 -6.36 -5.76
C GLU A 165 -25.58 -7.79 -5.64
N LYS A 166 -25.29 -8.67 -6.60
CA LYS A 166 -25.67 -10.09 -6.51
C LYS A 166 -24.96 -10.81 -5.35
N LEU A 167 -23.68 -10.53 -5.13
CA LEU A 167 -22.90 -11.07 -4.02
C LEU A 167 -23.42 -10.57 -2.66
N ASP A 168 -23.74 -9.28 -2.57
CA ASP A 168 -24.26 -8.69 -1.34
C ASP A 168 -25.67 -9.19 -1.03
N LYS A 169 -26.51 -9.41 -2.06
CA LYS A 169 -27.82 -10.06 -1.92
C LYS A 169 -27.69 -11.52 -1.42
N GLN A 170 -26.79 -12.32 -2.02
CA GLN A 170 -26.53 -13.69 -1.54
C GLN A 170 -25.98 -13.73 -0.10
N LYS A 171 -25.13 -12.77 0.28
CA LYS A 171 -24.64 -12.67 1.67
C LYS A 171 -25.75 -12.31 2.65
N LYS A 172 -26.70 -11.48 2.24
CA LYS A 172 -27.86 -11.11 3.05
C LYS A 172 -28.82 -12.29 3.23
N ASP A 173 -29.13 -13.01 2.15
CA ASP A 173 -29.99 -14.20 2.18
C ASP A 173 -29.39 -15.33 3.04
N ARG A 174 -28.04 -15.46 3.06
CA ARG A 174 -27.33 -16.39 3.96
C ARG A 174 -27.33 -15.96 5.43
N LYS A 175 -27.37 -14.65 5.71
CA LYS A 175 -27.49 -14.13 7.09
C LYS A 175 -28.88 -14.36 7.65
N ASP A 176 -29.92 -14.20 6.83
CA ASP A 176 -31.31 -14.42 7.26
C ASP A 176 -31.67 -15.91 7.40
N SER A 177 -30.97 -16.80 6.68
CA SER A 177 -31.16 -18.27 6.83
C SER A 177 -30.39 -18.89 8.00
N GLY A 178 -29.60 -18.10 8.74
CA GLY A 178 -28.77 -18.56 9.87
C GLY A 178 -29.39 -18.42 11.25
N ASN A 179 -30.64 -17.93 11.36
CA ASN A 179 -31.30 -17.69 12.64
C ASN A 179 -32.59 -18.52 12.77
N GLY A 180 -32.42 -19.84 12.88
CA GLY A 180 -33.49 -20.81 13.13
C GLY A 180 -33.10 -21.86 14.16
N GLN A 181 -33.40 -21.56 15.43
CA GLN A 181 -33.57 -22.42 16.63
C GLN A 181 -32.50 -23.48 17.00
N PRO A 182 -31.89 -23.37 18.21
CA PRO A 182 -31.54 -24.53 19.02
C PRO A 182 -32.77 -24.96 19.83
N GLY A 183 -33.55 -25.89 19.30
CA GLY A 183 -34.72 -26.49 19.96
C GLY A 183 -34.44 -27.91 20.43
N GLN A 184 -34.26 -28.06 21.74
CA GLN A 184 -34.62 -29.20 22.59
C GLN A 184 -34.48 -30.63 22.04
N SER A 185 -33.55 -31.41 22.62
CA SER A 185 -33.68 -32.86 22.72
C SER A 185 -33.94 -33.20 24.18
N ALA A 186 -35.16 -33.66 24.44
CA ALA A 186 -35.60 -34.18 25.73
C ALA A 186 -34.81 -35.43 26.12
N SER A 187 -34.40 -35.48 27.38
CA SER A 187 -33.87 -36.66 28.06
C SER A 187 -35.07 -37.46 28.57
N THR A 188 -35.35 -38.62 27.98
CA THR A 188 -36.36 -39.56 28.49
C THR A 188 -35.67 -40.61 29.34
N ALA A 189 -36.12 -40.74 30.58
CA ALA A 189 -35.97 -41.94 31.42
C ALA A 189 -37.18 -42.85 31.18
#